data_AF-A0A519ZW83-F1
#
_entry.id   AF-A0A519ZW83-F1
#
_cell.length_a   1.000
_cell.length_b   1.000
_cell.length_c   1.000
_cell.angle_alpha   90.00
_cell.angle_beta   90.00
_cell.angle_gamma   90.00
#
_symmetry.space_group_name_H-M   'P 1'
#
loop_
_entity.id
_entity.type
_entity.pdbx_description
1 polymer ?
#
loop_
_entity_poly.entity_id
_entity_poly.type
_entity_poly.pdbx_seq_one_letter_code
_entity_poly.pdbx_strand_id
1 'polypeptide(L)'
;MVPPTPRGENFLDPATKTHINDDPAQYYDYALSYIILFQLHDHIARKILHQDPHATNYYGNKEVGQFLQGIMRPGSSRDWRTVLKEKTGEDLSARAMVAYFQPLMVYLKEQNKGRKYTM
;
A
#
# COMPACT_ATOMS: atom_id res chain seq x y z
N MET A 1 15.38 -2.64 15.41
CA MET A 1 16.10 -3.72 14.66
C MET A 1 17.58 -3.43 14.70
N VAL A 2 18.41 -4.45 14.98
CA VAL A 2 19.87 -4.36 15.01
C VAL A 2 20.49 -5.48 14.16
N PRO A 3 21.63 -5.27 13.50
CA PRO A 3 22.31 -6.35 12.80
C PRO A 3 22.76 -7.42 13.82
N PRO A 4 22.77 -8.71 13.45
CA PRO A 4 23.15 -9.80 14.36
C PRO A 4 24.64 -9.77 14.74
N THR A 5 25.46 -9.02 14.00
CA THR A 5 26.88 -8.80 14.26
C THR A 5 27.26 -7.35 13.92
N PRO A 6 28.34 -6.79 14.52
CA PRO A 6 28.83 -5.46 14.17
C PRO A 6 29.13 -5.32 12.67
N ARG A 7 28.69 -4.20 12.08
CA ARG A 7 28.95 -3.83 10.69
C ARG A 7 29.79 -2.55 10.67
N GLY A 8 30.97 -2.59 10.06
CA GLY A 8 31.82 -1.42 9.83
C GLY A 8 31.83 -0.97 8.36
N GLU A 9 32.57 0.09 8.05
CA GLU A 9 32.60 0.75 6.73
C GLU A 9 33.09 -0.13 5.57
N ASN A 10 33.69 -1.29 5.85
CA ASN A 10 34.12 -2.25 4.82
C ASN A 10 32.94 -3.01 4.20
N PHE A 11 31.72 -2.85 4.73
CA PHE A 11 30.52 -3.49 4.20
C PHE A 11 29.64 -2.49 3.46
N LEU A 12 29.06 -2.92 2.33
CA LEU A 12 28.05 -2.18 1.58
C LEU A 12 26.70 -2.89 1.69
N ASP A 13 26.18 -2.99 2.92
CA ASP A 13 24.94 -3.73 3.23
C ASP A 13 23.75 -3.38 2.32
N PRO A 14 23.49 -2.09 1.99
CA PRO A 14 22.41 -1.77 1.08
C PRO A 14 22.55 -2.43 -0.30
N ALA A 15 23.76 -2.62 -0.81
CA ALA A 15 24.01 -3.21 -2.13
C ALA A 15 23.76 -4.73 -2.18
N THR A 16 23.39 -5.37 -1.06
CA THR A 16 22.85 -6.75 -1.11
C THR A 16 21.40 -6.77 -1.59
N LYS A 17 20.75 -5.61 -1.72
CA LYS A 17 19.38 -5.49 -2.24
C LYS A 17 19.43 -5.09 -3.72
N THR A 18 18.81 -5.92 -4.57
CA THR A 18 18.76 -5.76 -6.04
C THR A 18 18.48 -4.34 -6.53
N HIS A 19 17.62 -3.59 -5.83
CA HIS A 19 17.23 -2.23 -6.21
C HIS A 19 18.29 -1.16 -5.95
N ILE A 20 19.41 -1.54 -5.34
CA ILE A 20 20.56 -0.67 -5.11
C ILE A 20 21.67 -0.96 -6.12
N ASN A 21 21.84 -2.21 -6.57
CA ASN A 21 23.04 -2.65 -7.29
C ASN A 21 22.82 -3.19 -8.71
N ASP A 22 21.62 -3.62 -9.10
CA ASP A 22 21.37 -4.32 -10.38
C ASP A 22 20.20 -3.70 -11.17
N ASP A 23 19.12 -3.35 -10.47
CA ASP A 23 17.94 -2.71 -11.07
C ASP A 23 17.56 -1.46 -10.27
N PRO A 24 18.22 -0.30 -10.49
CA PRO A 24 18.00 0.90 -9.70
C PRO A 24 16.53 1.34 -9.72
N ALA A 25 15.79 0.95 -8.69
CA ALA A 25 14.39 1.30 -8.55
C ALA A 25 14.24 2.52 -7.64
N GLN A 26 13.23 3.33 -7.93
CA GLN A 26 12.77 4.38 -7.06
C GLN A 26 12.04 3.74 -5.88
N TYR A 27 12.76 3.30 -4.83
CA TYR A 27 12.22 2.45 -3.76
C TYR A 27 11.00 3.06 -3.03
N TYR A 28 10.84 4.38 -3.10
CA TYR A 28 9.65 5.06 -2.59
C TYR A 28 8.36 4.64 -3.33
N ASP A 29 8.45 4.15 -4.56
CA ASP A 29 7.32 3.63 -5.35
C ASP A 29 6.63 2.47 -4.65
N TYR A 30 7.37 1.65 -3.89
CA TYR A 30 6.77 0.59 -3.08
C TYR A 30 5.89 1.15 -1.96
N ALA A 31 6.39 2.15 -1.23
CA ALA A 31 5.62 2.79 -0.16
C ALA A 31 4.36 3.47 -0.72
N LEU A 32 4.50 4.17 -1.85
CA LEU A 32 3.38 4.82 -2.52
C LEU A 32 2.37 3.82 -3.06
N SER A 33 2.83 2.72 -3.68
CA SER A 33 1.95 1.70 -4.26
C SER A 33 1.11 1.00 -3.21
N TYR A 34 1.64 0.75 -2.00
CA TYR A 34 0.82 0.19 -0.91
C TYR A 34 -0.31 1.14 -0.49
N ILE A 35 -0.03 2.44 -0.36
CA ILE A 35 -1.07 3.41 0.01
C ILE A 35 -2.15 3.47 -1.08
N ILE A 36 -1.74 3.59 -2.34
CA ILE A 36 -2.67 3.63 -3.48
C ILE A 36 -3.46 2.32 -3.58
N LEU A 37 -2.83 1.17 -3.41
CA LEU A 37 -3.47 -0.15 -3.45
C LEU A 37 -4.66 -0.20 -2.49
N PHE A 38 -4.46 0.16 -1.21
CA PHE A 38 -5.54 0.16 -0.23
C PHE A 38 -6.59 1.22 -0.51
N GLN A 39 -6.21 2.41 -0.99
CA GLN A 39 -7.16 3.46 -1.34
C GLN A 39 -8.08 3.05 -2.51
N LEU A 40 -7.52 2.45 -3.56
CA LEU A 40 -8.29 1.91 -4.68
C LEU A 40 -9.16 0.73 -4.23
N HIS A 41 -8.62 -0.17 -3.41
CA HIS A 41 -9.35 -1.32 -2.90
C HIS A 41 -10.54 -0.91 -2.00
N ASP A 42 -10.36 0.05 -1.10
CA ASP A 42 -11.44 0.59 -0.25
C ASP A 42 -12.56 1.21 -1.09
N HIS A 43 -12.19 1.98 -2.13
CA HIS A 43 -13.17 2.55 -3.05
C HIS A 43 -13.93 1.45 -3.81
N ILE A 44 -13.22 0.50 -4.43
CA ILE A 44 -13.84 -0.60 -5.17
C ILE A 44 -14.77 -1.41 -4.27
N ALA A 45 -14.28 -1.88 -3.12
CA ALA A 45 -15.04 -2.70 -2.21
C ALA A 45 -16.31 -2.00 -1.71
N ARG A 46 -16.19 -0.76 -1.22
CA ARG A 46 -17.30 -0.07 -0.55
C ARG A 46 -18.24 0.66 -1.50
N LYS A 47 -17.72 1.25 -2.57
CA LYS A 47 -18.48 2.16 -3.45
C LYS A 47 -18.99 1.48 -4.71
N ILE A 48 -18.27 0.48 -5.23
CA ILE A 48 -18.66 -0.23 -6.45
C ILE A 48 -19.34 -1.56 -6.08
N LEU A 49 -18.66 -2.39 -5.29
CA LEU A 49 -19.13 -3.74 -4.99
C LEU A 49 -20.08 -3.80 -3.79
N HIS A 50 -20.08 -2.77 -2.94
CA HIS A 50 -20.80 -2.73 -1.67
C HIS A 50 -20.52 -3.95 -0.78
N GLN A 51 -19.26 -4.39 -0.77
CA GLN A 51 -18.73 -5.52 0.00
C GLN A 51 -17.85 -5.04 1.16
N ASP A 52 -17.64 -5.92 2.13
CA ASP A 52 -16.60 -5.71 3.16
C ASP A 52 -15.22 -5.79 2.51
N PRO A 53 -14.35 -4.76 2.64
CA PRO A 53 -12.98 -4.81 2.12
C PRO A 53 -12.21 -6.08 2.50
N HIS A 54 -12.41 -6.64 3.69
CA HIS A 54 -11.71 -7.86 4.11
C HIS A 54 -12.22 -9.16 3.45
N ALA A 55 -13.37 -9.10 2.77
CA ALA A 55 -14.05 -10.22 2.13
C ALA A 55 -14.63 -9.80 0.77
N THR A 56 -13.79 -9.17 -0.06
CA THR A 56 -14.20 -8.66 -1.38
C THR A 56 -13.72 -9.56 -2.53
N ASN A 57 -14.57 -9.77 -3.53
CA ASN A 57 -14.23 -10.49 -4.77
C ASN A 57 -14.56 -9.66 -6.01
N TYR A 58 -13.57 -9.42 -6.87
CA TYR A 58 -13.71 -8.61 -8.08
C TYR A 58 -14.14 -9.42 -9.31
N TYR A 59 -14.05 -10.76 -9.24
CA TYR A 59 -14.17 -11.63 -10.41
C TYR A 59 -15.49 -11.42 -11.15
N GLY A 60 -15.40 -11.28 -12.48
CA GLY A 60 -16.55 -11.11 -13.37
C GLY A 60 -17.23 -9.73 -13.30
N ASN A 61 -16.79 -8.81 -12.45
CA ASN A 61 -17.42 -7.50 -12.33
C ASN A 61 -16.90 -6.51 -13.39
N LYS A 62 -17.79 -6.12 -14.32
CA LYS A 62 -17.46 -5.19 -15.42
C LYS A 62 -17.25 -3.76 -14.94
N GLU A 63 -17.95 -3.33 -13.88
CA GLU A 63 -17.85 -1.98 -13.34
C GLU A 63 -16.48 -1.72 -12.69
N VAL A 64 -15.95 -2.70 -11.95
CA VAL A 64 -14.56 -2.68 -11.44
C VAL A 64 -13.56 -2.58 -12.60
N GLY A 65 -13.78 -3.34 -13.67
CA GLY A 65 -12.96 -3.26 -14.88
C GLY A 65 -12.96 -1.86 -15.52
N GLN A 66 -14.15 -1.24 -15.63
CA GLN A 66 -14.29 0.12 -16.15
C GLN A 66 -13.61 1.16 -15.26
N PHE A 67 -13.72 1.02 -13.93
CA PHE A 67 -13.04 1.86 -12.97
C PHE A 67 -11.52 1.81 -13.13
N LEU A 68 -10.93 0.60 -13.13
CA LEU A 68 -9.50 0.39 -13.30
C LEU A 68 -9.01 0.88 -14.67
N GLN A 69 -9.76 0.60 -15.74
CA GLN A 69 -9.45 1.12 -17.07
C GLN A 69 -9.42 2.65 -17.07
N GLY A 70 -10.33 3.30 -16.36
CA GLY A 70 -10.36 4.76 -16.22
C GLY A 70 -9.13 5.35 -15.53
N ILE A 71 -8.43 4.57 -14.70
CA ILE A 71 -7.15 4.97 -14.07
C ILE A 71 -5.98 4.70 -15.02
N MET A 72 -5.97 3.55 -15.69
CA MET A 72 -4.83 3.12 -16.52
C MET A 72 -4.78 3.80 -17.89
N ARG A 73 -5.93 4.12 -18.49
CA ARG A 73 -6.02 4.61 -19.88
C ARG A 73 -5.24 5.89 -20.17
N PRO A 74 -5.18 6.90 -19.28
CA PRO A 74 -4.38 8.10 -19.52
C PRO A 74 -2.86 7.86 -19.54
N GLY A 75 -2.37 6.76 -18.95
CA GLY A 75 -0.94 6.56 -18.74
C GLY A 75 -0.31 7.75 -18.00
N SER A 76 0.82 8.24 -18.49
CA SER A 76 1.53 9.41 -17.93
C SER A 76 1.07 10.77 -18.50
N SER A 77 0.00 10.81 -19.33
CA SER A 77 -0.46 12.06 -19.96
C SER A 77 -1.20 13.02 -19.01
N ARG A 78 -1.51 12.58 -17.78
CA ARG A 78 -2.21 13.37 -16.76
C ARG A 78 -1.48 13.26 -15.42
N ASP A 79 -1.62 14.27 -14.58
CA ASP A 79 -1.12 14.22 -13.20
C ASP A 79 -1.85 13.10 -12.43
N TRP A 80 -1.07 12.15 -11.90
CA TRP A 80 -1.59 10.98 -11.20
C TRP A 80 -2.38 11.35 -9.94
N ARG A 81 -2.06 12.46 -9.26
CA ARG A 81 -2.78 12.93 -8.07
C ARG A 81 -4.19 13.39 -8.43
N THR A 82 -4.30 14.11 -9.55
CA THR A 82 -5.58 14.51 -10.11
C THR A 82 -6.42 13.30 -10.48
N VAL A 83 -5.83 12.31 -11.19
CA VAL A 83 -6.53 11.07 -11.55
C VAL A 83 -6.98 10.29 -10.31
N LEU A 84 -6.11 10.16 -9.30
CA LEU A 84 -6.43 9.46 -8.05
C LEU A 84 -7.60 10.14 -7.32
N LYS A 85 -7.56 11.47 -7.20
CA LYS A 85 -8.62 12.25 -6.55
C LYS A 85 -9.94 12.19 -7.30
N GLU A 86 -9.92 12.32 -8.62
CA GLU A 86 -11.11 12.18 -9.47
C GLU A 86 -11.77 10.80 -9.34
N LYS A 87 -10.96 9.74 -9.22
CA LYS A 87 -11.46 8.37 -9.19
C LYS A 87 -11.89 7.93 -7.79
N THR A 88 -11.16 8.33 -6.77
CA THR A 88 -11.41 7.85 -5.40
C THR A 88 -12.20 8.84 -4.54
N GLY A 89 -12.19 10.13 -4.91
CA GLY A 89 -12.77 11.23 -4.16
C GLY A 89 -11.84 11.84 -3.10
N GLU A 90 -10.63 11.32 -2.91
CA GLU A 90 -9.67 11.82 -1.91
C GLU A 90 -8.25 11.93 -2.48
N ASP A 91 -7.46 12.86 -1.94
CA ASP A 91 -6.02 12.91 -2.18
C ASP A 91 -5.34 11.63 -1.63
N LEU A 92 -4.05 11.43 -1.93
CA LEU A 92 -3.31 10.28 -1.41
C LEU A 92 -3.43 10.19 0.12
N SER A 93 -3.93 9.06 0.61
CA SER A 93 -4.25 8.90 2.03
C SER A 93 -4.01 7.47 2.53
N ALA A 94 -3.30 7.33 3.66
CA ALA A 94 -3.12 6.05 4.34
C ALA A 94 -4.38 5.58 5.11
N ARG A 95 -5.45 6.38 5.13
CA ARG A 95 -6.71 6.10 5.86
C ARG A 95 -7.25 4.71 5.53
N ALA A 96 -7.33 4.37 4.24
CA ALA A 96 -7.86 3.09 3.78
C ALA A 96 -7.02 1.90 4.29
N MET A 97 -5.69 2.02 4.24
CA MET A 97 -4.77 0.99 4.75
C MET A 97 -4.93 0.81 6.27
N VAL A 98 -5.00 1.92 7.02
CA VAL A 98 -5.21 1.87 8.48
C VAL A 98 -6.56 1.24 8.82
N ALA A 99 -7.61 1.61 8.09
CA ALA A 99 -8.95 1.07 8.30
C ALA A 99 -8.99 -0.45 8.03
N TYR A 100 -8.32 -0.92 6.97
CA TYR A 100 -8.23 -2.34 6.64
C TYR A 100 -7.50 -3.15 7.73
N PHE A 101 -6.44 -2.60 8.32
CA PHE A 101 -5.74 -3.31 9.42
C PHE A 101 -6.30 -3.01 10.81
N GLN A 102 -7.38 -2.24 10.93
CA GLN A 102 -7.91 -1.83 12.23
C GLN A 102 -8.31 -3.00 13.13
N PRO A 103 -9.00 -4.07 12.66
CA PRO A 103 -9.30 -5.22 13.50
C PRO A 103 -8.05 -5.92 14.04
N LEU A 104 -7.03 -6.07 13.18
CA LEU A 104 -5.74 -6.63 13.56
C LEU A 104 -5.02 -5.74 14.58
N MET A 105 -5.04 -4.42 14.38
CA MET A 105 -4.43 -3.46 15.31
C MET A 105 -5.06 -3.54 16.70
N VAL A 106 -6.38 -3.66 16.79
CA VAL A 106 -7.09 -3.87 18.07
C VAL A 106 -6.62 -5.16 18.73
N TYR A 107 -6.59 -6.25 17.98
CA TYR A 107 -6.11 -7.55 18.49
C TYR A 107 -4.65 -7.47 18.97
N LEU A 108 -3.75 -6.89 18.18
CA LEU A 108 -2.33 -6.78 18.52
C LEU A 108 -2.10 -5.90 19.76
N LYS A 109 -2.88 -4.84 19.95
CA LYS A 109 -2.84 -4.03 21.18
C LYS A 109 -3.19 -4.85 22.41
N GLU A 110 -4.19 -5.73 22.32
CA GLU A 110 -4.53 -6.65 23.40
C GLU A 110 -3.39 -7.64 23.68
N GLN A 111 -2.89 -8.32 22.64
CA GLN A 111 -1.84 -9.33 22.77
C GLN A 111 -0.52 -8.76 23.31
N ASN A 112 -0.26 -7.48 23.08
CA ASN A 112 0.95 -6.80 23.52
C ASN A 112 0.81 -6.10 24.87
N LYS A 113 -0.36 -6.16 25.55
CA LYS A 113 -0.50 -5.62 26.91
C LYS A 113 0.53 -6.22 27.85
N GLY A 114 1.22 -5.36 28.61
CA GLY A 114 2.24 -5.76 29.57
C GLY A 114 3.57 -6.20 28.95
N ARG A 115 3.68 -6.30 27.62
CA ARG A 115 4.97 -6.55 26.96
C ARG A 115 5.82 -5.29 27.00
N LYS A 116 7.01 -5.40 27.56
CA LYS A 116 8.06 -4.40 27.40
C LYS A 116 8.88 -4.80 26.19
N TYR A 117 8.72 -4.08 25.08
CA TYR A 117 9.62 -4.19 23.94
C TYR A 117 10.45 -2.92 23.86
N THR A 118 11.74 -3.07 23.62
CA THR A 118 12.60 -2.04 23.03
C THR A 118 12.47 -2.15 21.51
N MET A 119 12.31 -1.03 20.82
CA MET A 119 12.53 -0.97 19.36
C MET A 119 14.01 -1.21 19.02
#